data_AF-A0A0G1NJP6-F1
#
_entry.id   AF-A0A0G1NJP6-F1
#
_cell.length_a   1.000
_cell.length_b   1.000
_cell.length_c   1.000
_cell.angle_alpha   90.00
_cell.angle_beta   90.00
_cell.angle_gamma   90.00
#
_symmetry.space_group_name_H-M   'P 1'
#
loop_
_entity.id
_entity.type
_entity.pdbx_description
1 polymer ?
#
loop_
_entity_poly.entity_id
_entity_poly.type
_entity_poly.pdbx_seq_one_letter_code
_entity_poly.pdbx_strand_id
1 'polypeptide(L)'
;RYSAHYRYESARVWQYGYESLMKQARPYLDRPGRVFINNTYDPALYRFAFYTKLPPRDFQKMFAGDIPTENLLPGFNGFQFGDRFFFGRAATLEAMQNLLRPGDLYLAVQGEEIPGDWDWSQSPPAGIKALATVRNFYGQPLMYVLEKVR
;
A
#
# COMPACT_ATOMS: atom_id res chain seq x y z
N ARG A 1 4.11 -13.63 34.06
CA ARG A 1 4.47 -13.81 32.62
C ARG A 1 3.66 -12.81 31.79
N TYR A 2 4.30 -11.78 31.25
CA TYR A 2 3.68 -10.64 30.56
C TYR A 2 3.47 -10.89 29.04
N SER A 3 3.41 -12.15 28.61
CA SER A 3 3.38 -12.55 27.19
C SER A 3 2.08 -13.24 26.76
N ALA A 4 1.08 -13.30 27.64
CA ALA A 4 -0.17 -14.05 27.38
C ALA A 4 -1.34 -13.17 26.89
N HIS A 5 -1.24 -11.85 26.94
CA HIS A 5 -2.35 -10.94 26.61
C HIS A 5 -2.32 -10.36 25.20
N TYR A 6 -1.20 -10.48 24.49
CA TYR A 6 -1.12 -10.11 23.08
C TYR A 6 -1.15 -11.39 22.25
N ARG A 7 -2.32 -11.76 21.72
CA ARG A 7 -2.38 -12.75 20.63
C ARG A 7 -1.39 -12.32 19.55
N TYR A 8 -0.67 -13.28 18.97
CA TYR A 8 0.24 -13.05 17.83
C TYR A 8 -0.42 -12.31 16.64
N GLU A 9 -1.76 -12.28 16.59
CA GLU A 9 -2.56 -11.42 15.69
C GLU A 9 -2.25 -9.92 15.85
N SER A 10 -1.79 -9.49 17.02
CA SER A 10 -1.45 -8.09 17.31
C SER A 10 -0.25 -7.57 16.49
N ALA A 11 0.63 -8.44 15.96
CA ALA A 11 1.71 -8.00 15.07
C ALA A 11 1.19 -7.49 13.71
N ARG A 12 0.08 -8.05 13.20
CA ARG A 12 -0.63 -7.51 12.03
C ARG A 12 -1.31 -6.16 12.34
N VAL A 13 -1.68 -5.94 13.61
CA VAL A 13 -2.28 -4.70 14.11
C VAL A 13 -1.22 -3.63 14.46
N TRP A 14 0.02 -4.04 14.70
CA TRP A 14 1.12 -3.18 15.20
C TRP A 14 2.04 -2.64 14.11
N GLN A 15 1.48 -2.21 12.97
CA GLN A 15 2.19 -1.32 12.04
C GLN A 15 3.44 -1.98 11.40
N TYR A 16 3.64 -3.28 11.62
CA TYR A 16 4.85 -3.99 11.26
C TYR A 16 4.94 -4.09 9.75
N GLY A 17 6.02 -3.53 9.20
CA GLY A 17 6.32 -3.61 7.79
C GLY A 17 6.13 -2.30 7.01
N TYR A 18 5.43 -1.29 7.53
CA TYR A 18 5.28 0.00 6.80
C TYR A 18 6.62 0.69 6.55
N GLU A 19 7.51 0.74 7.55
CA GLU A 19 8.86 1.27 7.36
C GLU A 19 9.60 0.52 6.24
N SER A 20 9.60 -0.82 6.32
CA SER A 20 10.25 -1.68 5.33
C SER A 20 9.63 -1.53 3.95
N LEU A 21 8.30 -1.42 3.87
CA LEU A 21 7.54 -1.24 2.63
C LEU A 21 7.90 0.09 1.99
N MET A 22 7.82 1.20 2.74
CA MET A 22 8.10 2.54 2.23
C MET A 22 9.57 2.71 1.83
N LYS A 23 10.50 2.13 2.60
CA LYS A 23 11.93 2.08 2.22
C LYS A 23 12.14 1.31 0.92
N GLN A 24 11.49 0.17 0.75
CA GLN A 24 11.57 -0.62 -0.48
C GLN A 24 10.82 0.03 -1.65
N ALA A 25 9.76 0.79 -1.40
CA ALA A 25 9.01 1.54 -2.41
C ALA A 25 9.79 2.75 -2.93
N ARG A 26 10.65 3.35 -2.10
CA ARG A 26 11.35 4.62 -2.38
C ARG A 26 12.04 4.71 -3.76
N PRO A 27 12.77 3.69 -4.26
CA PRO A 27 13.39 3.75 -5.60
C PRO A 27 12.37 3.83 -6.75
N TYR A 28 11.11 3.50 -6.48
CA TYR A 28 10.02 3.46 -7.43
C TYR A 28 9.14 4.71 -7.33
N LEU A 29 9.11 5.38 -6.18
CA LEU A 29 8.23 6.54 -5.97
C LEU A 29 8.57 7.70 -6.91
N ASP A 30 9.80 7.89 -7.35
CA ASP A 30 10.16 9.00 -8.25
C ASP A 30 9.80 8.73 -9.73
N ARG A 31 9.33 7.52 -10.07
CA ARG A 31 8.92 7.16 -11.42
C ARG A 31 7.64 7.90 -11.85
N PRO A 32 7.46 8.19 -13.14
CA PRO A 32 6.18 8.69 -13.64
C PRO A 32 5.09 7.62 -13.44
N GLY A 33 3.90 8.05 -13.02
CA GLY A 33 2.78 7.15 -12.73
C GLY A 33 2.04 7.55 -11.45
N ARG A 34 0.88 6.93 -11.25
CA ARG A 34 0.10 7.07 -10.02
C ARG A 34 0.60 6.06 -8.98
N VAL A 35 0.52 6.44 -7.72
CA VAL A 35 0.89 5.59 -6.59
C VAL A 35 -0.33 5.41 -5.71
N PHE A 36 -0.82 4.20 -5.65
CA PHE A 36 -1.92 3.80 -4.81
C PHE A 36 -1.36 3.17 -3.54
N ILE A 37 -1.86 3.61 -2.38
CA ILE A 37 -1.37 3.19 -1.08
C ILE A 37 -2.55 2.66 -0.29
N ASN A 38 -2.50 1.38 0.08
CA ASN A 38 -3.53 0.82 0.93
C ASN A 38 -3.57 1.58 2.26
N ASN A 39 -4.77 2.02 2.64
CA ASN A 39 -5.03 2.84 3.81
C ASN A 39 -6.15 2.25 4.69
N THR A 40 -6.46 0.95 4.54
CA THR A 40 -7.61 0.30 5.18
C THR A 40 -7.43 0.15 6.70
N TYR A 41 -6.27 -0.35 7.14
CA TYR A 41 -6.08 -0.72 8.55
C TYR A 41 -5.46 0.39 9.39
N ASP A 42 -4.69 1.27 8.77
CA ASP A 42 -3.91 2.29 9.46
C ASP A 42 -3.77 3.53 8.56
N PRO A 43 -3.90 4.75 9.10
CA PRO A 43 -3.58 5.99 8.39
C PRO A 43 -2.13 6.00 7.86
N ALA A 44 -1.95 5.57 6.61
CA ALA A 44 -0.68 5.47 5.93
C ALA A 44 -0.10 6.83 5.51
N LEU A 45 -0.89 7.90 5.47
CA LEU A 45 -0.43 9.22 5.01
C LEU A 45 0.74 9.78 5.84
N TYR A 46 0.61 9.80 7.16
CA TYR A 46 1.68 10.30 8.03
C TYR A 46 2.92 9.41 7.97
N ARG A 47 2.74 8.09 7.85
CA ARG A 47 3.83 7.12 7.71
C ARG A 47 4.55 7.29 6.38
N PHE A 48 3.79 7.47 5.31
CA PHE A 48 4.32 7.79 4.00
C PHE A 48 5.18 9.04 4.08
N ALA A 49 4.66 10.14 4.64
CA ALA A 49 5.42 11.39 4.79
C ALA A 49 6.70 11.18 5.62
N PHE A 50 6.61 10.47 6.74
CA PHE A 50 7.74 10.22 7.64
C PHE A 50 8.83 9.35 7.00
N TYR A 51 8.47 8.19 6.46
CA TYR A 51 9.44 7.22 5.93
C TYR A 51 9.99 7.59 4.56
N THR A 52 9.23 8.32 3.74
CA THR A 52 9.75 8.88 2.49
C THR A 52 10.56 10.15 2.71
N LYS A 53 10.55 10.70 3.93
CA LYS A 53 11.18 11.98 4.29
C LYS A 53 10.63 13.13 3.46
N LEU A 54 9.32 13.14 3.23
CA LEU A 54 8.65 14.20 2.48
C LEU A 54 8.85 15.54 3.22
N PRO A 55 9.39 16.58 2.56
CA PRO A 55 9.57 17.87 3.21
C PRO A 55 8.23 18.44 3.72
N PRO A 56 8.16 18.99 4.94
CA PRO A 56 6.91 19.53 5.50
C PRO A 56 6.24 20.58 4.61
N ARG A 57 7.04 21.41 3.92
CA ARG A 57 6.54 22.41 2.96
C ARG A 57 5.80 21.75 1.79
N ASP A 58 6.29 20.63 1.30
CA ASP A 58 5.68 19.93 0.17
C ASP A 58 4.46 19.15 0.64
N PHE A 59 4.52 18.55 1.83
CA PHE A 59 3.35 17.95 2.47
C PHE A 59 2.18 18.94 2.56
N GLN A 60 2.42 20.15 3.09
CA GLN A 60 1.39 21.17 3.21
C GLN A 60 0.80 21.61 1.87
N LYS A 61 1.61 21.70 0.82
CA LYS A 61 1.13 22.04 -0.54
C LYS A 61 0.27 20.93 -1.15
N MET A 62 0.62 19.68 -0.88
CA MET A 62 -0.05 18.50 -1.45
C MET A 62 -1.30 18.10 -0.67
N PHE A 63 -1.42 18.54 0.58
CA PHE A 63 -2.51 18.15 1.47
C PHE A 63 -3.80 18.93 1.13
N ALA A 64 -4.74 18.25 0.49
CA ALA A 64 -6.10 18.76 0.25
C ALA A 64 -7.12 18.28 1.32
N GLY A 65 -6.79 17.18 2.01
CA GLY A 65 -7.62 16.55 3.02
C GLY A 65 -7.30 15.05 3.13
N ASP A 66 -7.80 14.41 4.19
CA ASP A 66 -7.64 12.98 4.46
C ASP A 66 -9.00 12.25 4.64
N ILE A 67 -10.09 12.90 4.24
CA ILE A 67 -11.45 12.35 4.33
C ILE A 67 -11.66 11.38 3.14
N PRO A 68 -11.86 10.07 3.40
CA PRO A 68 -12.11 9.11 2.32
C PRO A 68 -13.41 9.43 1.58
N THR A 69 -13.36 9.36 0.26
CA THR A 69 -14.50 9.49 -0.65
C THR A 69 -14.76 8.16 -1.34
N GLU A 70 -16.02 7.74 -1.41
CA GLU A 70 -16.42 6.56 -2.16
C GLU A 70 -16.29 6.80 -3.66
N ASN A 71 -15.79 5.81 -4.40
CA ASN A 71 -15.54 5.88 -5.83
C ASN A 71 -14.74 7.13 -6.26
N LEU A 72 -13.73 7.52 -5.47
CA LEU A 72 -12.78 8.58 -5.83
C LEU A 72 -12.26 8.37 -7.26
N LEU A 73 -11.97 7.11 -7.59
CA LEU A 73 -11.79 6.64 -8.96
C LEU A 73 -12.67 5.38 -9.17
N PRO A 74 -12.98 5.00 -10.42
CA PRO A 74 -13.75 3.78 -10.68
C PRO A 74 -13.12 2.56 -9.99
N GLY A 75 -13.83 1.99 -9.02
CA GLY A 75 -13.38 0.82 -8.25
C GLY A 75 -12.37 1.11 -7.12
N PHE A 76 -12.12 2.38 -6.78
CA PHE A 76 -11.22 2.78 -5.70
C PHE A 76 -11.88 3.78 -4.75
N ASN A 77 -11.85 3.46 -3.46
CA ASN A 77 -12.36 4.30 -2.39
C ASN A 77 -11.19 4.88 -1.60
N GLY A 78 -11.18 6.19 -1.35
CA GLY A 78 -10.05 6.83 -0.67
C GLY A 78 -10.00 8.33 -0.83
N PHE A 79 -8.82 8.91 -0.64
CA PHE A 79 -8.54 10.32 -0.90
C PHE A 79 -7.27 10.49 -1.71
N GLN A 80 -7.12 11.67 -2.31
CA GLN A 80 -5.95 12.04 -3.11
C GLN A 80 -5.01 12.94 -2.30
N PHE A 81 -3.71 12.77 -2.50
CA PHE A 81 -2.65 13.58 -1.91
C PHE A 81 -1.68 14.04 -3.00
N GLY A 82 -1.62 15.36 -3.22
CA GLY A 82 -0.97 15.94 -4.41
C GLY A 82 -1.57 15.39 -5.71
N ASP A 83 -0.77 15.37 -6.78
CA ASP A 83 -1.31 15.06 -8.12
C ASP A 83 -1.39 13.56 -8.44
N ARG A 84 -0.68 12.71 -7.68
CA ARG A 84 -0.45 11.32 -8.08
C ARG A 84 -0.52 10.27 -6.98
N PHE A 85 -0.67 10.66 -5.71
CA PHE A 85 -0.77 9.71 -4.61
C PHE A 85 -2.24 9.54 -4.22
N PHE A 86 -2.67 8.29 -4.11
CA PHE A 86 -4.04 7.92 -3.76
C PHE A 86 -4.00 6.99 -2.55
N PHE A 87 -4.62 7.39 -1.46
CA PHE A 87 -4.66 6.64 -0.21
C PHE A 87 -6.05 6.04 -0.04
N GLY A 88 -6.15 4.73 0.06
CA GLY A 88 -7.47 4.10 0.05
C GLY A 88 -7.40 2.59 -0.14
N ARG A 89 -8.41 2.04 -0.82
CA ARG A 89 -8.46 0.63 -1.19
C ARG A 89 -9.23 0.42 -2.48
N ALA A 90 -8.81 -0.57 -3.26
CA ALA A 90 -9.62 -1.09 -4.33
C ALA A 90 -10.79 -1.91 -3.77
N ALA A 91 -11.95 -1.87 -4.42
CA ALA A 91 -13.13 -2.61 -3.98
C ALA A 91 -12.97 -4.13 -4.12
N THR A 92 -12.25 -4.57 -5.16
CA THR A 92 -11.97 -5.97 -5.48
C THR A 92 -10.60 -6.09 -6.17
N LEU A 93 -10.09 -7.32 -6.29
CA LEU A 93 -8.89 -7.62 -7.08
C LEU A 93 -9.05 -7.16 -8.54
N GLU A 94 -10.20 -7.42 -9.14
CA GLU A 94 -10.51 -7.02 -10.52
C GLU A 94 -10.54 -5.49 -10.64
N ALA A 95 -11.16 -4.79 -9.68
CA ALA A 95 -11.17 -3.33 -9.64
C ALA A 95 -9.74 -2.77 -9.56
N MET A 96 -8.87 -3.37 -8.75
CA MET A 96 -7.45 -2.99 -8.68
C MET A 96 -6.75 -3.17 -10.05
N GLN A 97 -6.96 -4.31 -10.71
CA GLN A 97 -6.34 -4.58 -12.01
C GLN A 97 -6.82 -3.63 -13.11
N ASN A 98 -8.11 -3.25 -13.09
CA ASN A 98 -8.71 -2.30 -14.02
C ASN A 98 -8.35 -0.84 -13.70
N LEU A 99 -8.14 -0.52 -12.43
CA LEU A 99 -7.71 0.80 -11.96
C LEU A 99 -6.30 1.12 -12.43
N LEU A 100 -5.38 0.16 -12.30
CA LEU A 100 -3.96 0.33 -12.56
C LEU A 100 -3.65 0.38 -14.06
N ARG A 101 -2.85 1.37 -14.45
CA ARG A 101 -2.28 1.51 -15.79
C ARG A 101 -0.81 1.11 -15.77
N PRO A 102 -0.21 0.71 -16.92
CA PRO A 102 1.21 0.41 -16.98
C PRO A 102 2.08 1.53 -16.35
N GLY A 103 2.95 1.15 -15.42
CA GLY A 103 3.80 2.08 -14.65
C GLY A 103 3.19 2.60 -13.33
N ASP A 104 1.90 2.37 -13.08
CA ASP A 104 1.32 2.66 -11.77
C ASP A 104 1.83 1.68 -10.71
N LEU A 105 1.98 2.20 -9.50
CA LEU A 105 2.37 1.43 -8.32
C LEU A 105 1.17 1.21 -7.39
N TYR A 106 1.12 0.05 -6.76
CA TYR A 106 0.15 -0.26 -5.71
C TYR A 106 0.84 -0.85 -4.49
N LEU A 107 0.74 -0.18 -3.34
CA LEU A 107 1.27 -0.64 -2.07
C LEU A 107 0.15 -1.41 -1.35
N ALA A 108 0.14 -2.73 -1.51
CA ALA A 108 -0.90 -3.63 -1.04
C ALA A 108 -0.58 -4.23 0.33
N VAL A 109 -1.63 -4.58 1.08
CA VAL A 109 -1.54 -5.33 2.35
C VAL A 109 -2.22 -6.69 2.18
N GLN A 110 -1.58 -7.76 2.66
CA GLN A 110 -2.10 -9.12 2.66
C GLN A 110 -3.39 -9.21 3.51
N GLY A 111 -4.45 -9.81 2.98
CA GLY A 111 -5.75 -9.93 3.67
C GLY A 111 -6.93 -9.59 2.77
N GLU A 112 -7.25 -8.30 2.63
CA GLU A 112 -8.41 -7.85 1.83
C GLU A 112 -8.16 -7.96 0.32
N GLU A 113 -7.03 -7.45 -0.17
CA GLU A 113 -6.76 -7.34 -1.61
C GLU A 113 -6.03 -8.55 -2.16
N ILE A 114 -5.25 -9.20 -1.29
CA ILE A 114 -4.47 -10.40 -1.59
C ILE A 114 -4.91 -11.48 -0.61
N PRO A 115 -5.55 -12.57 -1.07
CA PRO A 115 -5.94 -13.69 -0.23
C PRO A 115 -4.79 -14.19 0.65
N GLY A 116 -5.10 -14.55 1.90
CA GLY A 116 -4.12 -14.69 2.97
C GLY A 116 -3.03 -15.74 2.75
N ASP A 117 -3.25 -16.72 1.89
CA ASP A 117 -2.34 -17.81 1.53
C ASP A 117 -1.56 -17.57 0.23
N TRP A 118 -1.82 -16.48 -0.49
CA TRP A 118 -1.15 -16.18 -1.76
C TRP A 118 0.17 -15.42 -1.54
N ASP A 119 1.20 -15.83 -2.27
CA ASP A 119 2.49 -15.14 -2.32
C ASP A 119 2.73 -14.57 -3.73
N TRP A 120 2.33 -13.31 -3.94
CA TRP A 120 2.47 -12.65 -5.24
C TRP A 120 3.92 -12.33 -5.62
N SER A 121 4.90 -12.55 -4.73
CA SER A 121 6.31 -12.53 -5.13
C SER A 121 6.70 -13.74 -5.98
N GLN A 122 5.96 -14.84 -5.87
CA GLN A 122 6.19 -16.09 -6.60
C GLN A 122 5.15 -16.28 -7.71
N SER A 123 3.88 -15.99 -7.42
CA SER A 123 2.75 -16.21 -8.32
C SER A 123 1.81 -15.00 -8.40
N PRO A 124 2.27 -13.86 -8.95
CA PRO A 124 1.41 -12.70 -9.14
C PRO A 124 0.34 -12.96 -10.22
N PRO A 125 -0.82 -12.30 -10.14
CA PRO A 125 -1.83 -12.35 -11.20
C PRO A 125 -1.30 -11.73 -12.50
N ALA A 126 -1.91 -12.10 -13.62
CA ALA A 126 -1.49 -11.63 -14.94
C ALA A 126 -1.47 -10.08 -15.03
N GLY A 127 -0.39 -9.53 -15.59
CA GLY A 127 -0.20 -8.10 -15.75
C GLY A 127 0.26 -7.36 -14.48
N ILE A 128 0.37 -8.04 -13.33
CA ILE A 128 0.91 -7.49 -12.10
C ILE A 128 2.29 -8.10 -11.83
N LYS A 129 3.20 -7.29 -11.29
CA LYS A 129 4.52 -7.71 -10.83
C LYS A 129 4.76 -7.24 -9.40
N ALA A 130 5.22 -8.11 -8.52
CA ALA A 130 5.75 -7.71 -7.23
C ALA A 130 7.19 -7.20 -7.39
N LEU A 131 7.41 -5.93 -7.08
CA LEU A 131 8.73 -5.29 -7.05
C LEU A 131 9.43 -5.50 -5.72
N ALA A 132 8.66 -5.62 -4.64
CA ALA A 132 9.14 -5.84 -3.29
C ALA A 132 8.07 -6.54 -2.45
N THR A 133 8.52 -7.29 -1.45
CA THR A 133 7.64 -8.02 -0.52
C THR A 133 8.20 -7.90 0.89
N VAL A 134 7.37 -7.41 1.80
CA VAL A 134 7.66 -7.42 3.24
C VAL A 134 7.07 -8.69 3.82
N ARG A 135 7.90 -9.45 4.54
CA ARG A 135 7.51 -10.70 5.19
C ARG A 135 7.52 -10.57 6.70
N ASN A 136 6.72 -11.38 7.38
CA ASN A 136 6.77 -11.54 8.82
C ASN A 136 7.98 -12.42 9.23
N PHE A 137 8.17 -12.58 10.55
CA PHE A 137 9.23 -13.43 11.10
C PHE A 137 9.15 -14.90 10.66
N TYR A 138 7.95 -15.39 10.28
CA TYR A 138 7.74 -16.74 9.76
C TYR A 138 7.93 -16.83 8.23
N GLY A 139 8.38 -15.77 7.57
CA GLY A 139 8.58 -15.72 6.11
C GLY A 139 7.28 -15.56 5.32
N GLN A 140 6.13 -15.38 5.96
CA GLN A 140 4.86 -15.17 5.27
C GLN A 140 4.76 -13.72 4.77
N PRO A 141 4.26 -13.48 3.55
CA PRO A 141 4.11 -12.14 3.04
C PRO A 141 3.05 -11.34 3.82
N LEU A 142 3.33 -10.05 4.00
CA LEU A 142 2.49 -9.09 4.71
C LEU A 142 2.10 -7.92 3.83
N MET A 143 3.05 -7.39 3.04
CA MET A 143 2.84 -6.21 2.22
C MET A 143 3.65 -6.33 0.93
N TYR A 144 3.20 -5.62 -0.10
CA TYR A 144 3.82 -5.66 -1.41
C TYR A 144 3.95 -4.26 -2.01
N VAL A 145 5.01 -4.06 -2.77
CA VAL A 145 5.04 -3.01 -3.80
C VAL A 145 4.75 -3.69 -5.12
N LEU A 146 3.61 -3.36 -5.72
CA LEU A 146 3.15 -3.94 -6.98
C LEU A 146 3.28 -2.91 -8.09
N GLU A 147 3.54 -3.40 -9.29
CA GLU A 147 3.57 -2.60 -10.52
C GLU A 147 2.70 -3.27 -11.58
N LYS A 148 1.94 -2.45 -12.30
CA LYS A 148 1.24 -2.88 -13.52
C LYS A 148 2.22 -2.83 -14.69
N VAL A 149 2.46 -3.97 -15.33
CA VAL A 149 3.44 -4.11 -16.43
C VAL A 149 2.81 -4.18 -17.82
N ARG A 150 1.54 -4.58 -17.91
CA ARG A 150 0.77 -4.69 -19.17
C ARG A 150 -0.68 -4.26 -18.95
#